data_AF-A0A0F9H0X6-F1
#
_entry.id   AF-A0A0F9H0X6-F1
#
_cell.length_a   1.000
_cell.length_b   1.000
_cell.length_c   1.000
_cell.angle_alpha   90.00
_cell.angle_beta   90.00
_cell.angle_gamma   90.00
#
_symmetry.space_group_name_H-M   'P 1'
#
loop_
_entity.id
_entity.type
_entity.pdbx_description
1 polymer ?
#
loop_
_entity_poly.entity_id
_entity_poly.type
_entity_poly.pdbx_seq_one_letter_code
_entity_poly.pdbx_strand_id
1 'polypeptide(L)'
;VGSSVPRGFSRYYILELLKKKPHTGKEIIDTAVKQSEGIWKPSPGLVYPLLGRLLDEGLIEESNSGKYQITRKGKATADDDDKLFLPTGIVSNGNNQLLVTDTFNNRIRVIDETDGSFDDSFGTSGVQGDLEFFRPVYMNHSTSNDRIAISDSRRPRVAVVDGTTFAFIANVEEPPGGFHTPNGIQFNSATDWAYTDLVRGIIDQYEADAVTFESSLGTPGTDPSVPTQLFYPGSGNGVEVGGDPIFADTRNNKIKRFDGTIFEEGNFVAGTGDGELYWPDSVTGFFDSVHYNLVVNTRNNRIDVFDENWDVQSTFGFPA
;
A
#
# COMPACT_ATOMS: atom_id res chain seq x y z
N VAL A 1 14.50 -16.63 4.83
CA VAL A 1 13.03 -16.53 4.95
C VAL A 1 12.72 -15.28 5.76
N GLY A 2 12.51 -14.16 5.08
CA GLY A 2 12.25 -12.88 5.75
C GLY A 2 10.84 -12.89 6.34
N SER A 3 10.71 -12.51 7.62
CA SER A 3 9.41 -12.23 8.22
C SER A 3 8.65 -11.25 7.34
N SER A 4 7.50 -11.67 6.79
CA SER A 4 6.62 -10.87 5.94
C SER A 4 5.96 -9.70 6.69
N VAL A 5 6.20 -9.58 8.00
CA VAL A 5 5.66 -8.52 8.85
C VAL A 5 6.56 -7.29 8.77
N PRO A 6 6.04 -6.13 8.32
CA PRO A 6 6.90 -4.96 8.13
C PRO A 6 7.36 -4.36 9.47
N ARG A 7 8.42 -3.56 9.42
CA ARG A 7 9.10 -3.03 10.61
C ARG A 7 8.15 -2.13 11.40
N GLY A 8 7.93 -2.46 12.66
CA GLY A 8 7.13 -1.65 13.58
C GLY A 8 5.77 -2.23 13.95
N PHE A 9 5.19 -3.13 13.15
CA PHE A 9 3.88 -3.73 13.41
C PHE A 9 3.80 -4.37 14.81
N SER A 10 4.84 -5.11 15.17
CA SER A 10 4.90 -5.80 16.47
C SER A 10 4.82 -4.85 17.66
N ARG A 11 5.30 -3.60 17.50
CA ARG A 11 5.25 -2.59 18.54
C ARG A 11 3.81 -2.14 18.78
N TYR A 12 3.13 -1.76 17.70
CA TYR A 12 1.73 -1.35 17.76
C TYR A 12 0.84 -2.48 18.26
N TYR A 13 1.00 -3.68 17.69
CA TYR A 13 0.24 -4.86 18.11
C TYR A 13 0.35 -5.12 19.62
N ILE A 14 1.58 -5.04 20.17
CA ILE A 14 1.80 -5.23 21.61
C ILE A 14 1.08 -4.14 22.42
N LEU A 15 1.21 -2.86 22.04
CA LEU A 15 0.54 -1.77 22.76
C LEU A 15 -0.99 -1.93 22.71
N GLU A 16 -1.57 -2.20 21.55
CA GLU A 16 -3.01 -2.44 21.39
C GLU A 16 -3.52 -3.63 22.18
N LEU A 17 -2.74 -4.72 22.20
CA LEU A 17 -3.09 -5.90 22.98
C LEU A 17 -3.06 -5.61 24.49
N LEU A 18 -2.08 -4.84 24.95
CA LEU A 18 -1.90 -4.46 26.35
C LEU A 18 -2.88 -3.36 26.82
N LYS A 19 -3.46 -2.57 25.92
CA LYS A 19 -4.62 -1.68 26.22
C LYS A 19 -5.83 -2.48 26.68
N LYS A 20 -6.05 -3.66 26.09
CA LYS A 20 -7.22 -4.51 26.38
C LYS A 20 -7.07 -5.22 27.72
N LYS A 21 -5.92 -5.84 27.97
CA LYS A 21 -5.60 -6.51 29.26
C LYS A 21 -4.09 -6.80 29.39
N PRO A 22 -3.59 -7.01 30.61
CA PRO A 22 -2.21 -7.45 30.83
C PRO A 22 -1.91 -8.84 30.26
N HIS A 23 -0.74 -9.01 29.66
CA HIS A 23 -0.27 -10.28 29.06
C HIS A 23 1.20 -10.55 29.39
N THR A 24 1.57 -11.82 29.51
CA THR A 24 2.97 -12.27 29.46
C THR A 24 3.50 -12.24 28.03
N GLY A 25 4.82 -12.22 27.83
CA GLY A 25 5.43 -12.29 26.50
C GLY A 25 5.00 -13.52 25.69
N LYS A 26 4.78 -14.67 26.35
CA LYS A 26 4.25 -15.87 25.71
C LYS A 26 2.79 -15.70 25.27
N GLU A 27 1.93 -15.15 26.14
CA GLU A 27 0.53 -14.91 25.80
C GLU A 27 0.39 -13.92 24.63
N ILE A 28 1.30 -12.94 24.50
CA ILE A 28 1.37 -12.03 23.34
C ILE A 28 1.64 -12.82 22.05
N ILE A 29 2.63 -13.71 22.06
CA ILE A 29 2.97 -14.55 20.90
C ILE A 29 1.80 -15.46 20.53
N ASP A 30 1.22 -16.16 21.52
CA ASP A 30 0.12 -17.09 21.31
C ASP A 30 -1.13 -16.36 20.78
N THR A 31 -1.41 -15.16 21.29
CA THR A 31 -2.53 -14.34 20.82
C THR A 31 -2.31 -13.84 19.39
N ALA A 32 -1.08 -13.44 19.04
CA ALA A 32 -0.72 -13.05 17.68
C ALA A 32 -0.93 -14.19 16.68
N VAL A 33 -0.49 -15.40 17.02
CA VAL A 33 -0.71 -16.59 16.18
C VAL A 33 -2.19 -16.88 16.03
N LYS A 34 -2.95 -16.82 17.12
CA LYS A 34 -4.39 -17.11 17.11
C LYS A 34 -5.18 -16.09 16.29
N GLN A 35 -4.95 -14.79 16.49
CA GLN A 35 -5.69 -13.72 15.81
C GLN A 35 -5.35 -13.62 14.33
N SER A 36 -4.13 -14.02 13.95
CA SER A 36 -3.72 -14.06 12.55
C SER A 36 -3.99 -15.40 11.88
N GLU A 37 -4.68 -16.34 12.53
CA GLU A 37 -4.92 -17.70 11.99
C GLU A 37 -3.63 -18.41 11.54
N GLY A 38 -2.53 -18.13 12.23
CA GLY A 38 -1.20 -18.67 11.92
C GLY A 38 -0.45 -17.96 10.78
N ILE A 39 -1.04 -16.93 10.16
CA ILE A 39 -0.39 -16.11 9.12
C ILE A 39 0.82 -15.35 9.71
N TRP A 40 0.76 -14.95 10.98
CA TRP A 40 1.88 -14.34 11.68
C TRP A 40 2.26 -15.10 12.95
N LYS A 41 3.52 -15.55 13.01
CA LYS A 41 4.10 -16.28 14.14
C LYS A 41 5.34 -15.54 14.66
N PRO A 42 5.18 -14.50 15.50
CA PRO A 42 6.32 -13.75 16.00
C PRO A 42 7.21 -14.63 16.88
N SER A 43 8.54 -14.56 16.66
CA SER A 43 9.48 -15.34 17.46
C SER A 43 9.72 -14.69 18.83
N PRO A 44 10.11 -15.47 19.85
CA PRO A 44 10.59 -14.93 21.13
C PRO A 44 11.68 -13.87 20.95
N GLY A 45 12.62 -14.10 20.02
CA GLY A 45 13.70 -13.14 19.71
C GLY A 45 13.24 -11.82 19.09
N LEU A 46 11.99 -11.73 18.63
CA LEU A 46 11.36 -10.47 18.21
C LEU A 46 10.62 -9.81 19.38
N VAL A 47 9.84 -10.59 20.13
CA VAL A 47 8.90 -10.06 21.13
C VAL A 47 9.62 -9.61 22.40
N TYR A 48 10.50 -10.42 22.98
CA TYR A 48 11.13 -10.08 24.26
C TYR A 48 12.05 -8.85 24.19
N PRO A 49 12.92 -8.69 23.16
CA PRO A 49 13.70 -7.46 23.01
C PRO A 49 12.84 -6.21 22.76
N LEU A 50 11.68 -6.38 22.11
CA LEU A 50 10.75 -5.27 21.89
C LEU A 50 10.03 -4.88 23.19
N LEU A 51 9.63 -5.85 24.02
CA LEU A 51 9.09 -5.57 25.35
C LEU A 51 10.11 -4.83 26.23
N GLY A 52 11.38 -5.23 26.18
CA GLY A 52 12.47 -4.48 26.85
C GLY A 52 12.52 -3.01 26.43
N ARG A 53 12.48 -2.73 25.12
CA ARG A 53 12.44 -1.34 24.63
C ARG A 53 11.19 -0.58 25.09
N LEU A 54 10.03 -1.22 25.08
CA LEU A 54 8.78 -0.60 25.52
C LEU A 54 8.80 -0.28 27.03
N LEU A 55 9.46 -1.11 27.84
CA LEU A 55 9.73 -0.83 29.26
C LEU A 55 10.69 0.35 29.41
N ASP A 56 11.81 0.36 28.70
CA ASP A 56 12.82 1.44 28.74
C ASP A 56 12.22 2.80 28.36
N GLU A 57 11.30 2.80 27.39
CA GLU A 57 10.57 4.00 26.96
C GLU A 57 9.44 4.40 27.93
N GLY A 58 9.12 3.57 28.93
CA GLY A 58 8.04 3.79 29.90
C GLY A 58 6.63 3.67 29.31
N LEU A 59 6.48 2.96 28.19
CA LEU A 59 5.18 2.75 27.54
C LEU A 59 4.42 1.56 28.15
N ILE A 60 5.15 0.58 28.67
CA ILE A 60 4.58 -0.54 29.42
C ILE A 60 5.29 -0.66 30.76
N GLU A 61 4.67 -1.38 31.69
CA GLU A 61 5.24 -1.76 32.98
C GLU A 61 5.02 -3.25 33.22
N GLU A 62 5.91 -3.86 33.99
CA GLU A 62 5.81 -5.27 34.37
C GLU A 62 5.25 -5.40 35.79
N SER A 63 4.19 -6.20 35.92
CA SER A 63 3.61 -6.55 37.21
C SER A 63 4.42 -7.65 37.90
N ASN A 64 4.22 -7.80 39.22
CA ASN A 64 4.81 -8.88 40.02
C ASN A 64 4.46 -10.31 39.53
N SER A 65 3.48 -10.44 38.61
CA SER A 65 3.08 -11.70 38.00
C SER A 65 3.83 -12.05 36.70
N GLY A 66 4.78 -11.20 36.27
CA GLY A 66 5.47 -11.33 34.98
C GLY A 66 4.62 -10.93 33.77
N LYS A 67 3.46 -10.29 34.03
CA LYS A 67 2.59 -9.73 32.99
C LYS A 67 2.94 -8.27 32.75
N TYR A 68 3.00 -7.90 31.48
CA TYR A 68 3.12 -6.52 31.03
C TYR A 68 1.75 -5.85 30.99
N GLN A 69 1.71 -4.57 31.30
CA GLN A 69 0.53 -3.72 31.21
C GLN A 69 0.91 -2.37 30.59
N ILE A 70 -0.01 -1.75 29.85
CA ILE A 70 0.25 -0.43 29.27
C ILE A 70 0.20 0.66 30.34
N THR A 71 1.15 1.60 30.31
CA THR A 71 1.15 2.76 31.22
C THR A 71 0.22 3.86 30.70
N ARG A 72 0.03 4.93 31.46
CA ARG A 72 -0.67 6.13 30.97
C ARG A 72 0.03 6.76 29.76
N LYS A 73 1.37 6.77 29.75
CA LYS A 73 2.18 7.26 28.62
C LYS A 73 2.04 6.34 27.40
N GLY A 74 2.09 5.03 27.62
CA GLY A 74 1.84 4.04 26.58
C GLY A 74 0.45 4.18 25.98
N LYS A 75 -0.56 4.36 26.84
CA LYS A 75 -1.94 4.55 26.42
C LYS A 75 -2.09 5.81 25.58
N ALA A 76 -1.55 6.95 26.03
CA ALA A 76 -1.55 8.17 25.21
C ALA A 76 -0.76 8.03 23.89
N THR A 77 0.30 7.22 23.86
CA THR A 77 1.08 6.94 22.63
C THR A 77 0.35 6.01 21.67
N ALA A 78 -0.45 5.09 22.20
CA ALA A 78 -1.27 4.16 21.42
C ALA A 78 -2.64 4.75 21.06
N ASP A 79 -3.09 5.77 21.79
CA ASP A 79 -4.27 6.60 21.51
C ASP A 79 -3.87 7.88 20.75
N ASP A 80 -2.59 8.03 20.36
CA ASP A 80 -2.12 9.10 19.48
C ASP A 80 -2.62 8.79 18.06
N ASP A 81 -3.93 9.00 17.91
CA ASP A 81 -4.70 8.67 16.73
C ASP A 81 -4.20 9.44 15.51
N ASP A 82 -3.52 10.57 15.73
CA ASP A 82 -2.98 11.45 14.69
C ASP A 82 -1.69 10.93 14.05
N LYS A 83 -1.10 9.85 14.56
CA LYS A 83 0.09 9.26 13.92
C LYS A 83 -0.29 8.19 12.90
N LEU A 84 0.02 8.50 11.65
CA LEU A 84 0.11 7.50 10.58
C LEU A 84 1.20 6.48 10.91
N PHE A 85 0.89 5.20 10.77
CA PHE A 85 1.85 4.13 10.89
C PHE A 85 2.02 3.36 9.58
N LEU A 86 3.20 3.58 8.98
CA LEU A 86 3.60 3.01 7.69
C LEU A 86 2.60 3.38 6.59
N PRO A 87 2.33 4.67 6.32
CA PRO A 87 1.45 5.05 5.23
C PRO A 87 2.08 4.63 3.90
N THR A 88 1.50 3.64 3.21
CA THR A 88 2.06 3.13 1.95
C THR A 88 1.27 3.52 0.70
N GLY A 89 0.08 4.10 0.86
CA GLY A 89 -0.78 4.50 -0.24
C GLY A 89 -1.51 5.80 0.10
N ILE A 90 -1.71 6.62 -0.92
CA ILE A 90 -2.43 7.90 -0.83
C ILE A 90 -3.22 8.11 -2.12
N VAL A 91 -4.42 8.67 -2.02
CA VAL A 91 -5.23 9.05 -3.18
C VAL A 91 -6.08 10.28 -2.84
N SER A 92 -6.32 11.16 -3.81
CA SER A 92 -7.33 12.22 -3.68
C SER A 92 -8.68 11.68 -4.11
N ASN A 93 -9.77 12.05 -3.43
CA ASN A 93 -11.14 11.79 -3.92
C ASN A 93 -11.75 12.97 -4.69
N GLY A 94 -11.00 14.07 -4.89
CA GLY A 94 -11.49 15.27 -5.57
C GLY A 94 -12.48 16.13 -4.77
N ASN A 95 -12.84 15.74 -3.55
CA ASN A 95 -13.75 16.47 -2.65
C ASN A 95 -12.98 17.27 -1.58
N ASN A 96 -11.78 17.75 -1.91
CA ASN A 96 -10.86 18.37 -0.95
C ASN A 96 -10.47 17.40 0.19
N GLN A 97 -10.33 16.10 -0.13
CA GLN A 97 -9.85 15.10 0.81
C GLN A 97 -8.81 14.15 0.19
N LEU A 98 -7.71 13.97 0.93
CA LEU A 98 -6.70 12.95 0.72
C LEU A 98 -7.01 11.76 1.61
N LEU A 99 -7.08 10.58 1.01
CA LEU A 99 -7.18 9.32 1.72
C LEU A 99 -5.80 8.69 1.82
N VAL A 100 -5.40 8.26 3.01
CA VAL A 100 -4.11 7.59 3.27
C VAL A 100 -4.36 6.22 3.86
N THR A 101 -3.73 5.17 3.32
CA THR A 101 -3.71 3.86 3.97
C THR A 101 -2.85 3.95 5.23
N ASP A 102 -3.47 3.95 6.41
CA ASP A 102 -2.74 3.84 7.68
C ASP A 102 -2.47 2.36 7.95
N THR A 103 -1.58 1.81 7.13
CA THR A 103 -1.40 0.38 6.87
C THR A 103 -1.26 -0.46 8.12
N PHE A 104 -0.59 0.05 9.16
CA PHE A 104 -0.39 -0.68 10.41
C PHE A 104 -1.45 -0.47 11.45
N ASN A 105 -2.20 0.62 11.34
CA ASN A 105 -3.40 0.81 12.15
C ASN A 105 -4.64 0.16 11.51
N ASN A 106 -4.49 -0.49 10.34
CA ASN A 106 -5.53 -1.24 9.61
C ASN A 106 -6.78 -0.40 9.33
N ARG A 107 -6.57 0.84 8.89
CA ARG A 107 -7.62 1.79 8.58
C ARG A 107 -7.19 2.70 7.43
N ILE A 108 -8.14 3.46 6.93
CA ILE A 108 -7.93 4.55 5.99
C ILE A 108 -8.14 5.87 6.73
N ARG A 109 -7.21 6.81 6.57
CA ARG A 109 -7.29 8.16 7.14
C ARG A 109 -7.77 9.12 6.07
N VAL A 110 -8.67 10.02 6.46
CA VAL A 110 -9.16 11.12 5.64
C VAL A 110 -8.50 12.40 6.14
N ILE A 111 -7.89 13.13 5.23
CA ILE A 111 -7.07 14.32 5.49
C ILE A 111 -7.59 15.45 4.62
N ASP A 112 -7.78 16.64 5.17
CA ASP A 112 -8.10 17.83 4.39
C ASP A 112 -6.89 18.19 3.50
N GLU A 113 -7.09 18.31 2.18
CA GLU A 113 -5.94 18.56 1.27
C GLU A 113 -5.39 19.99 1.37
N THR A 114 -6.15 20.94 1.92
CA THR A 114 -5.74 22.35 1.99
C THR A 114 -4.71 22.60 3.07
N ASP A 115 -4.85 21.94 4.22
CA ASP A 115 -4.01 22.18 5.39
C ASP A 115 -3.36 20.92 5.97
N GLY A 116 -3.71 19.74 5.45
CA GLY A 116 -3.16 18.46 5.90
C GLY A 116 -3.66 18.00 7.26
N SER A 117 -4.73 18.63 7.78
CA SER A 117 -5.36 18.23 9.04
C SER A 117 -6.15 16.93 8.89
N PHE A 118 -6.27 16.17 9.97
CA PHE A 118 -7.07 14.94 9.97
C PHE A 118 -8.54 15.26 10.11
N ASP A 119 -9.34 14.79 9.15
CA ASP A 119 -10.79 14.95 9.14
C ASP A 119 -11.49 13.76 9.80
N ASP A 120 -11.16 12.55 9.35
CA ASP A 120 -11.85 11.32 9.77
C ASP A 120 -11.00 10.07 9.49
N SER A 121 -11.54 8.90 9.84
CA SER A 121 -10.99 7.61 9.45
C SER A 121 -12.07 6.55 9.34
N PHE A 122 -11.85 5.57 8.48
CA PHE A 122 -12.72 4.40 8.39
C PHE A 122 -11.94 3.10 8.27
N GLY A 123 -12.65 2.02 8.56
CA GLY A 123 -12.10 0.68 8.65
C GLY A 123 -11.49 0.38 10.02
N THR A 124 -11.43 -0.92 10.32
CA THR A 124 -10.87 -1.40 11.59
C THR A 124 -10.03 -2.64 11.35
N SER A 125 -9.21 -3.03 12.34
CA SER A 125 -8.49 -4.29 12.27
C SER A 125 -9.46 -5.48 12.35
N GLY A 126 -9.40 -6.38 11.38
CA GLY A 126 -10.14 -7.64 11.42
C GLY A 126 -9.97 -8.44 10.12
N VAL A 127 -10.72 -9.53 9.99
CA VAL A 127 -10.60 -10.45 8.84
C VAL A 127 -11.96 -10.91 8.30
N GLN A 128 -13.07 -10.49 8.91
CA GLN A 128 -14.41 -10.97 8.54
C GLN A 128 -15.27 -9.85 7.97
N GLY A 129 -15.29 -8.67 8.61
CA GLY A 129 -16.14 -7.55 8.21
C GLY A 129 -15.76 -6.90 6.88
N ASP A 130 -16.71 -6.18 6.29
CA ASP A 130 -16.56 -5.56 4.97
C ASP A 130 -15.41 -4.54 4.95
N LEU A 131 -15.34 -3.67 5.96
CA LEU A 131 -14.26 -2.70 6.19
C LEU A 131 -13.31 -3.12 7.32
N GLU A 132 -13.23 -4.42 7.60
CA GLU A 132 -12.17 -4.97 8.44
C GLU A 132 -10.92 -5.29 7.59
N PHE A 133 -9.85 -4.53 7.81
CA PHE A 133 -8.61 -4.64 7.06
C PHE A 133 -7.53 -5.41 7.80
N PHE A 134 -6.65 -6.04 7.02
CA PHE A 134 -5.44 -6.67 7.53
C PHE A 134 -4.24 -6.29 6.66
N ARG A 135 -3.69 -5.09 6.90
CA ARG A 135 -2.63 -4.42 6.13
C ARG A 135 -3.13 -3.88 4.77
N PRO A 136 -3.99 -2.83 4.77
CA PRO A 136 -4.32 -2.08 3.58
C PRO A 136 -3.08 -1.34 3.08
N VAL A 137 -2.69 -1.53 1.82
CA VAL A 137 -1.41 -1.02 1.30
C VAL A 137 -1.57 0.08 0.26
N TYR A 138 -2.52 -0.05 -0.65
CA TYR A 138 -2.66 0.85 -1.78
C TYR A 138 -4.12 1.20 -2.05
N MET A 139 -4.34 2.36 -2.65
CA MET A 139 -5.66 2.84 -3.05
C MET A 139 -5.61 3.52 -4.40
N ASN A 140 -6.72 3.47 -5.12
CA ASN A 140 -6.93 4.24 -6.33
C ASN A 140 -8.39 4.69 -6.40
N HIS A 141 -8.63 5.84 -7.03
CA HIS A 141 -9.95 6.44 -7.16
C HIS A 141 -10.32 6.51 -8.64
N SER A 142 -11.45 5.90 -8.99
CA SER A 142 -12.06 6.12 -10.28
C SER A 142 -12.97 7.34 -10.20
N THR A 143 -12.64 8.39 -10.94
CA THR A 143 -13.38 9.65 -10.97
C THR A 143 -14.66 9.59 -11.81
N SER A 144 -14.78 8.62 -12.72
CA SER A 144 -15.94 8.43 -13.60
C SER A 144 -17.16 7.90 -12.84
N ASN A 145 -16.94 7.03 -11.85
CA ASN A 145 -17.97 6.32 -11.11
C ASN A 145 -17.88 6.54 -9.59
N ASP A 146 -16.96 7.41 -9.16
CA ASP A 146 -16.67 7.79 -7.78
C ASP A 146 -16.48 6.59 -6.85
N ARG A 147 -15.54 5.69 -7.21
CA ARG A 147 -15.21 4.51 -6.41
C ARG A 147 -13.76 4.49 -6.02
N ILE A 148 -13.49 4.06 -4.81
CA ILE A 148 -12.14 3.85 -4.31
C ILE A 148 -11.92 2.36 -4.10
N ALA A 149 -10.91 1.80 -4.76
CA ALA A 149 -10.47 0.45 -4.49
C ALA A 149 -9.27 0.44 -3.54
N ILE A 150 -9.28 -0.50 -2.61
CA ILE A 150 -8.34 -0.61 -1.49
C ILE A 150 -7.73 -2.01 -1.52
N SER A 151 -6.44 -2.10 -1.80
CA SER A 151 -5.70 -3.37 -1.76
C SER A 151 -5.38 -3.76 -0.32
N ASP A 152 -5.86 -4.92 0.12
CA ASP A 152 -5.62 -5.47 1.44
C ASP A 152 -4.64 -6.65 1.34
N SER A 153 -3.38 -6.43 1.73
CA SER A 153 -2.29 -7.32 1.31
C SER A 153 -2.19 -8.61 2.12
N ARG A 154 -2.69 -8.67 3.36
CA ARG A 154 -2.67 -9.92 4.17
C ARG A 154 -4.02 -10.59 4.28
N ARG A 155 -5.08 -9.91 3.89
CA ARG A 155 -6.35 -10.54 3.53
C ARG A 155 -6.45 -10.41 2.02
N PRO A 156 -5.94 -11.38 1.22
CA PRO A 156 -5.70 -11.23 -0.21
C PRO A 156 -6.99 -10.90 -0.98
N ARG A 157 -7.37 -9.63 -0.97
CA ARG A 157 -8.63 -9.08 -1.49
C ARG A 157 -8.39 -7.63 -1.88
N VAL A 158 -9.32 -7.13 -2.68
CA VAL A 158 -9.47 -5.70 -2.93
C VAL A 158 -10.89 -5.32 -2.52
N ALA A 159 -11.02 -4.35 -1.62
CA ALA A 159 -12.30 -3.81 -1.19
C ALA A 159 -12.62 -2.55 -1.99
N VAL A 160 -13.88 -2.37 -2.40
CA VAL A 160 -14.36 -1.20 -3.14
C VAL A 160 -15.34 -0.43 -2.26
N VAL A 161 -15.13 0.87 -2.15
CA VAL A 161 -15.99 1.80 -1.41
C VAL A 161 -16.43 2.96 -2.30
N ASP A 162 -17.53 3.60 -1.93
CA ASP A 162 -17.97 4.87 -2.51
C ASP A 162 -16.96 5.98 -2.17
N GLY A 163 -16.57 6.77 -3.17
CA GLY A 163 -15.48 7.74 -3.04
C GLY A 163 -15.81 8.97 -2.19
N THR A 164 -17.11 9.23 -2.00
CA THR A 164 -17.60 10.35 -1.18
C THR A 164 -18.05 9.89 0.21
N THR A 165 -18.85 8.84 0.30
CA THR A 165 -19.45 8.36 1.56
C THR A 165 -18.63 7.29 2.27
N PHE A 166 -17.63 6.73 1.59
CA PHE A 166 -16.82 5.59 2.05
C PHE A 166 -17.63 4.34 2.41
N ALA A 167 -18.89 4.27 1.97
CA ALA A 167 -19.74 3.12 2.15
C ALA A 167 -19.16 1.93 1.36
N PHE A 168 -19.12 0.76 1.98
CA PHE A 168 -18.71 -0.47 1.30
C PHE A 168 -19.66 -0.79 0.15
N ILE A 169 -19.08 -1.09 -1.02
CA ILE A 169 -19.82 -1.50 -2.21
C ILE A 169 -19.69 -3.01 -2.41
N ALA A 170 -18.46 -3.50 -2.54
CA ALA A 170 -18.16 -4.89 -2.85
C ALA A 170 -16.69 -5.23 -2.59
N ASN A 171 -16.36 -6.53 -2.64
CA ASN A 171 -14.99 -6.96 -2.90
C ASN A 171 -14.86 -7.30 -4.38
N VAL A 172 -13.67 -7.07 -4.94
CA VAL A 172 -13.32 -7.49 -6.29
C VAL A 172 -13.30 -9.02 -6.37
N GLU A 173 -13.80 -9.60 -7.47
CA GLU A 173 -13.79 -11.05 -7.69
C GLU A 173 -12.35 -11.57 -7.74
N GLU A 174 -12.11 -12.73 -7.13
CA GLU A 174 -10.80 -13.35 -7.19
C GLU A 174 -10.48 -13.80 -8.63
N PRO A 175 -9.31 -13.46 -9.17
CA PRO A 175 -8.91 -13.90 -10.49
C PRO A 175 -8.60 -15.41 -10.45
N PRO A 176 -8.51 -16.10 -11.61
CA PRO A 176 -8.04 -17.48 -11.66
C PRO A 176 -6.68 -17.64 -10.98
N GLY A 177 -6.64 -18.42 -9.90
CA GLY A 177 -5.44 -18.59 -9.05
C GLY A 177 -5.40 -17.73 -7.79
N GLY A 178 -6.41 -16.89 -7.56
CA GLY A 178 -6.57 -16.02 -6.40
C GLY A 178 -5.62 -14.82 -6.40
N PHE A 179 -5.77 -13.92 -5.43
CA PHE A 179 -4.84 -12.81 -5.22
C PHE A 179 -3.59 -13.24 -4.44
N HIS A 180 -2.39 -12.91 -4.93
CA HIS A 180 -1.09 -13.20 -4.29
C HIS A 180 -0.47 -11.89 -3.80
N THR A 181 -1.04 -11.34 -2.72
CA THR A 181 -0.68 -10.02 -2.14
C THR A 181 -0.96 -8.84 -3.08
N PRO A 182 -2.24 -8.42 -3.20
CA PRO A 182 -2.58 -7.26 -4.01
C PRO A 182 -1.83 -6.04 -3.47
N ASN A 183 -1.04 -5.40 -4.33
CA ASN A 183 -0.15 -4.29 -3.93
C ASN A 183 -0.41 -3.01 -4.73
N GLY A 184 -1.25 -3.04 -5.76
CA GLY A 184 -1.62 -1.87 -6.53
C GLY A 184 -2.85 -2.17 -7.38
N ILE A 185 -3.70 -1.18 -7.52
CA ILE A 185 -4.88 -1.16 -8.40
C ILE A 185 -4.90 0.16 -9.14
N GLN A 186 -5.19 0.14 -10.44
CA GLN A 186 -5.44 1.36 -11.22
C GLN A 186 -6.77 1.26 -11.89
N PHE A 187 -7.43 2.39 -12.10
CA PHE A 187 -8.62 2.50 -12.94
C PHE A 187 -8.28 3.13 -14.28
N ASN A 188 -8.53 2.46 -15.40
CA ASN A 188 -8.51 3.17 -16.69
C ASN A 188 -9.66 4.18 -16.72
N SER A 189 -9.38 5.49 -16.79
CA SER A 189 -10.43 6.52 -16.76
C SER A 189 -11.43 6.49 -17.94
N ALA A 190 -11.11 5.79 -19.03
CA ALA A 190 -11.98 5.61 -20.19
C ALA A 190 -12.85 4.34 -20.11
N THR A 191 -12.41 3.31 -19.37
CA THR A 191 -13.05 1.99 -19.34
C THR A 191 -13.30 1.43 -17.93
N ASP A 192 -12.91 2.14 -16.87
CA ASP A 192 -13.02 1.81 -15.44
C ASP A 192 -12.36 0.49 -14.99
N TRP A 193 -11.37 0.02 -15.73
CA TRP A 193 -10.73 -1.26 -15.45
C TRP A 193 -9.75 -1.22 -14.28
N ALA A 194 -9.91 -2.16 -13.34
CA ALA A 194 -9.02 -2.39 -12.21
C ALA A 194 -7.88 -3.36 -12.56
N TYR A 195 -6.69 -3.16 -11.98
CA TYR A 195 -5.57 -4.10 -12.07
C TYR A 195 -5.17 -4.67 -10.71
N THR A 196 -4.67 -5.90 -10.62
CA THR A 196 -3.91 -6.33 -9.43
C THR A 196 -3.07 -7.59 -9.68
N ASP A 197 -2.09 -7.78 -8.78
CA ASP A 197 -1.21 -8.94 -8.53
C ASP A 197 0.21 -8.91 -9.11
N LEU A 198 1.04 -8.11 -8.44
CA LEU A 198 2.40 -7.78 -8.86
C LEU A 198 3.46 -8.81 -8.44
N VAL A 199 3.12 -9.80 -7.59
CA VAL A 199 4.10 -10.84 -7.21
C VAL A 199 4.18 -11.95 -8.26
N ARG A 200 3.09 -12.18 -9.00
CA ARG A 200 3.06 -13.17 -10.08
C ARG A 200 3.72 -12.69 -11.37
N GLY A 201 4.07 -11.41 -11.47
CA GLY A 201 4.58 -10.82 -12.71
C GLY A 201 3.52 -10.84 -13.82
N ILE A 202 2.26 -10.69 -13.43
CA ILE A 202 1.13 -10.53 -14.34
C ILE A 202 0.28 -9.35 -13.87
N ILE A 203 -0.69 -8.98 -14.68
CA ILE A 203 -1.66 -7.93 -14.39
C ILE A 203 -3.04 -8.53 -14.63
N ASP A 204 -3.85 -8.67 -13.59
CA ASP A 204 -5.25 -9.11 -13.73
C ASP A 204 -6.14 -7.92 -14.04
N GLN A 205 -6.88 -7.99 -15.14
CA GLN A 205 -7.80 -6.96 -15.62
C GLN A 205 -9.23 -7.29 -15.23
N TYR A 206 -9.97 -6.25 -14.86
CA TYR A 206 -11.38 -6.30 -14.46
C TYR A 206 -12.20 -5.32 -15.29
N GLU A 207 -13.50 -5.60 -15.41
CA GLU A 207 -14.49 -4.76 -16.06
C GLU A 207 -14.68 -3.41 -15.36
N ALA A 208 -15.43 -2.52 -16.02
CA ALA A 208 -15.75 -1.17 -15.56
C ALA A 208 -16.42 -1.10 -14.17
N ASP A 209 -17.04 -2.20 -13.75
CA ASP A 209 -17.66 -2.29 -12.42
C ASP A 209 -16.63 -2.48 -11.29
N ALA A 210 -15.35 -2.58 -11.63
CA ALA A 210 -14.23 -2.83 -10.73
C ALA A 210 -14.29 -4.17 -10.00
N VAL A 211 -15.23 -5.07 -10.33
CA VAL A 211 -15.46 -6.30 -9.58
C VAL A 211 -15.49 -7.56 -10.44
N THR A 212 -15.84 -7.46 -11.73
CA THR A 212 -15.93 -8.63 -12.63
C THR A 212 -14.59 -8.89 -13.33
N PHE A 213 -14.03 -10.10 -13.20
CA PHE A 213 -12.75 -10.46 -13.82
C PHE A 213 -12.88 -10.62 -15.34
N GLU A 214 -11.90 -10.09 -16.10
CA GLU A 214 -11.86 -10.16 -17.56
C GLU A 214 -10.71 -11.05 -18.07
N SER A 215 -9.46 -10.70 -17.77
CA SER A 215 -8.29 -11.41 -18.29
C SER A 215 -7.02 -11.18 -17.45
N SER A 216 -5.94 -11.90 -17.76
CA SER A 216 -4.63 -11.68 -17.15
C SER A 216 -3.58 -11.45 -18.23
N LEU A 217 -2.65 -10.53 -17.98
CA LEU A 217 -1.69 -10.03 -18.96
C LEU A 217 -0.27 -10.11 -18.42
N GLY A 218 0.69 -10.23 -19.33
CA GLY A 218 2.10 -10.34 -18.97
C GLY A 218 2.52 -11.73 -18.53
N THR A 219 3.82 -11.86 -18.26
CA THR A 219 4.44 -13.10 -17.77
C THR A 219 5.57 -12.74 -16.80
N PRO A 220 5.85 -13.54 -15.76
CA PRO A 220 7.00 -13.27 -14.91
C PRO A 220 8.32 -13.42 -15.68
N GLY A 221 9.21 -12.43 -15.57
CA GLY A 221 10.52 -12.49 -16.20
C GLY A 221 11.29 -11.17 -16.22
N THR A 222 12.52 -11.22 -16.74
CA THR A 222 13.48 -10.10 -16.75
C THR A 222 14.16 -9.92 -18.11
N ASP A 223 13.66 -10.56 -19.16
CA ASP A 223 14.21 -10.44 -20.52
C ASP A 223 13.79 -9.10 -21.14
N PRO A 224 14.73 -8.16 -21.35
CA PRO A 224 14.41 -6.85 -21.90
C PRO A 224 13.95 -6.90 -23.37
N SER A 225 14.10 -8.05 -24.05
CA SER A 225 13.57 -8.23 -25.40
C SER A 225 12.09 -8.63 -25.43
N VAL A 226 11.48 -8.89 -24.27
CA VAL A 226 10.09 -9.32 -24.12
C VAL A 226 9.33 -8.31 -23.26
N PRO A 227 8.68 -7.28 -23.85
CA PRO A 227 8.03 -6.19 -23.09
C PRO A 227 6.98 -6.66 -22.08
N THR A 228 6.32 -7.79 -22.38
CA THR A 228 5.30 -8.40 -21.53
C THR A 228 5.87 -9.12 -20.30
N GLN A 229 7.20 -9.26 -20.17
CA GLN A 229 7.80 -9.82 -18.97
C GLN A 229 7.85 -8.80 -17.82
N LEU A 230 7.37 -9.19 -16.64
CA LEU A 230 7.29 -8.33 -15.46
C LEU A 230 8.07 -8.92 -14.30
N PHE A 231 8.71 -8.07 -13.50
CA PHE A 231 9.42 -8.50 -12.31
C PHE A 231 9.15 -7.56 -11.13
N TYR A 232 8.28 -8.03 -10.21
CA TYR A 232 7.81 -7.28 -9.06
C TYR A 232 7.39 -5.84 -9.43
N PRO A 233 6.42 -5.63 -10.31
CA PRO A 233 5.91 -4.29 -10.54
C PRO A 233 5.46 -3.59 -9.23
N GLY A 234 5.56 -2.27 -9.22
CA GLY A 234 5.43 -1.43 -8.02
C GLY A 234 3.98 -1.12 -7.65
N SER A 235 3.75 -0.75 -6.39
CA SER A 235 2.42 -0.41 -5.87
C SER A 235 1.83 0.84 -6.51
N GLY A 236 2.71 1.78 -6.88
CA GLY A 236 2.36 3.12 -7.32
C GLY A 236 2.13 3.20 -8.82
N ASN A 237 0.86 3.18 -9.16
CA ASN A 237 0.40 2.76 -10.44
C ASN A 237 -0.61 3.84 -10.81
N GLY A 238 -0.12 4.86 -11.51
CA GLY A 238 -0.85 6.07 -11.82
C GLY A 238 -1.53 5.95 -13.16
N VAL A 239 -2.74 6.47 -13.19
CA VAL A 239 -3.56 6.54 -14.39
C VAL A 239 -3.14 7.80 -15.14
N GLU A 240 -2.84 7.68 -16.42
CA GLU A 240 -2.84 8.83 -17.32
C GLU A 240 -4.28 9.38 -17.33
N VAL A 241 -4.54 10.58 -16.82
CA VAL A 241 -5.90 11.16 -16.83
C VAL A 241 -6.37 11.24 -18.28
N GLY A 242 -7.35 10.41 -18.67
CA GLY A 242 -7.86 10.28 -20.03
C GLY A 242 -7.08 9.32 -20.96
N GLY A 243 -6.07 8.61 -20.46
CA GLY A 243 -5.19 7.72 -21.22
C GLY A 243 -5.01 6.32 -20.63
N ASP A 244 -4.04 5.60 -21.19
CA ASP A 244 -3.76 4.21 -20.81
C ASP A 244 -2.98 4.15 -19.48
N PRO A 245 -3.26 3.19 -18.60
CA PRO A 245 -2.60 3.08 -17.31
C PRO A 245 -1.09 2.82 -17.45
N ILE A 246 -0.29 3.56 -16.66
CA ILE A 246 1.17 3.45 -16.60
C ILE A 246 1.62 2.92 -15.25
N PHE A 247 2.66 2.09 -15.23
CA PHE A 247 3.14 1.44 -14.02
C PHE A 247 4.65 1.28 -14.00
N ALA A 248 5.20 1.16 -12.81
CA ALA A 248 6.60 0.83 -12.61
C ALA A 248 6.81 -0.69 -12.62
N ASP A 249 7.64 -1.21 -13.52
CA ASP A 249 8.17 -2.57 -13.44
C ASP A 249 9.44 -2.54 -12.57
N THR A 250 9.23 -2.48 -11.25
CA THR A 250 10.22 -2.04 -10.27
C THR A 250 11.55 -2.77 -10.39
N ARG A 251 11.57 -4.12 -10.42
CA ARG A 251 12.85 -4.83 -10.42
C ARG A 251 13.51 -4.89 -11.78
N ASN A 252 12.78 -4.59 -12.85
CA ASN A 252 13.35 -4.39 -14.18
C ASN A 252 13.81 -2.93 -14.41
N ASN A 253 13.53 -2.00 -13.48
CA ASN A 253 13.85 -0.57 -13.57
C ASN A 253 13.24 0.09 -14.82
N LYS A 254 11.99 -0.26 -15.13
CA LYS A 254 11.26 0.25 -16.30
C LYS A 254 9.97 0.92 -15.86
N ILE A 255 9.52 1.87 -16.67
CA ILE A 255 8.12 2.29 -16.72
C ILE A 255 7.48 1.58 -17.91
N LYS A 256 6.23 1.15 -17.75
CA LYS A 256 5.47 0.45 -18.76
C LYS A 256 4.05 1.00 -18.82
N ARG A 257 3.40 0.85 -19.96
CA ARG A 257 1.98 1.14 -20.17
C ARG A 257 1.22 -0.10 -20.61
N PHE A 258 -0.10 -0.07 -20.48
CA PHE A 258 -0.96 -1.11 -21.01
C PHE A 258 -2.21 -0.55 -21.70
N ASP A 259 -2.48 -0.97 -22.94
CA ASP A 259 -3.60 -0.52 -23.79
C ASP A 259 -4.42 -1.68 -24.40
N GLY A 260 -4.34 -2.87 -23.80
CA GLY A 260 -4.68 -4.14 -24.45
C GLY A 260 -3.46 -5.07 -24.58
N THR A 261 -2.25 -4.51 -24.61
CA THR A 261 -0.99 -5.24 -24.37
C THR A 261 0.02 -4.37 -23.59
N ILE A 262 1.08 -4.98 -23.05
CA ILE A 262 2.10 -4.28 -22.26
C ILE A 262 3.20 -3.74 -23.18
N PHE A 263 3.56 -2.46 -22.99
CA PHE A 263 4.65 -1.78 -23.68
C PHE A 263 5.63 -1.12 -22.72
N GLU A 264 6.89 -0.96 -23.15
CA GLU A 264 7.86 -0.13 -22.43
C GLU A 264 7.64 1.35 -22.73
N GLU A 265 7.78 2.18 -21.70
CA GLU A 265 7.74 3.64 -21.78
C GLU A 265 9.12 4.24 -21.55
N GLY A 266 9.40 5.33 -22.27
CA GLY A 266 10.68 6.04 -22.23
C GLY A 266 11.90 5.18 -22.61
N ASN A 267 13.08 5.79 -22.52
CA ASN A 267 14.37 5.12 -22.75
C ASN A 267 15.23 5.15 -21.48
N PHE A 268 14.65 4.67 -20.38
CA PHE A 268 15.29 4.72 -19.07
C PHE A 268 16.53 3.83 -18.97
N VAL A 269 17.55 4.36 -18.29
CA VAL A 269 18.74 3.62 -17.89
C VAL A 269 18.62 3.27 -16.41
N ALA A 270 19.02 2.05 -16.04
CA ALA A 270 19.05 1.64 -14.66
C ALA A 270 20.19 2.34 -13.90
N GLY A 271 19.88 3.03 -12.80
CA GLY A 271 20.89 3.76 -12.05
C GLY A 271 20.35 4.80 -11.07
N THR A 272 21.24 5.68 -10.60
CA THR A 272 20.95 6.61 -9.50
C THR A 272 21.11 8.08 -9.86
N GLY A 273 21.62 8.38 -11.07
CA GLY A 273 21.76 9.72 -11.61
C GLY A 273 20.46 10.28 -12.19
N ASP A 274 20.43 11.57 -12.52
CA ASP A 274 19.24 12.26 -13.01
C ASP A 274 18.60 11.53 -14.20
N GLY A 275 17.29 11.27 -14.14
CA GLY A 275 16.55 10.48 -15.12
C GLY A 275 16.78 8.97 -15.12
N GLU A 276 17.74 8.45 -14.34
CA GLU A 276 17.94 7.01 -14.19
C GLU A 276 16.96 6.40 -13.17
N LEU A 277 16.55 5.15 -13.42
CA LEU A 277 15.61 4.43 -12.57
C LEU A 277 16.33 3.37 -11.74
N TYR A 278 16.06 3.33 -10.44
CA TYR A 278 16.52 2.22 -9.60
C TYR A 278 15.44 1.82 -8.60
N TRP A 279 14.80 0.70 -8.93
CA TRP A 279 13.59 0.20 -8.28
C TRP A 279 12.54 1.31 -8.12
N PRO A 280 12.04 1.85 -9.26
CA PRO A 280 10.90 2.76 -9.24
C PRO A 280 9.71 2.04 -8.62
N ASP A 281 9.08 2.64 -7.62
CA ASP A 281 7.95 2.04 -6.89
C ASP A 281 6.61 2.60 -7.34
N SER A 282 6.62 3.88 -7.75
CA SER A 282 5.44 4.57 -8.23
C SER A 282 5.70 5.36 -9.50
N VAL A 283 4.72 5.42 -10.39
CA VAL A 283 4.64 6.42 -11.46
C VAL A 283 3.24 7.01 -11.50
N THR A 284 3.10 8.31 -11.73
CA THR A 284 1.80 8.95 -11.96
C THR A 284 1.91 10.09 -12.95
N GLY A 285 0.92 10.20 -13.85
CA GLY A 285 0.80 11.31 -14.78
C GLY A 285 -0.08 12.42 -14.21
N PHE A 286 0.29 13.67 -14.47
CA PHE A 286 -0.51 14.87 -14.21
C PHE A 286 -0.74 15.59 -15.53
N PHE A 287 -2.01 15.69 -15.92
CA PHE A 287 -2.44 16.43 -17.10
C PHE A 287 -3.06 17.75 -16.64
N ASP A 288 -2.21 18.68 -16.19
CA ASP A 288 -2.54 20.10 -16.24
C ASP A 288 -2.19 20.64 -17.66
N SER A 289 -2.13 21.96 -17.86
CA SER A 289 -1.77 22.53 -19.16
C SER A 289 -0.33 22.24 -19.64
N VAL A 290 0.50 21.56 -18.83
CA VAL A 290 1.94 21.40 -19.05
C VAL A 290 2.39 19.94 -19.22
N HIS A 291 1.57 18.96 -18.79
CA HIS A 291 1.78 17.51 -18.97
C HIS A 291 3.08 16.95 -18.34
N TYR A 292 3.03 16.53 -17.07
CA TYR A 292 4.18 15.95 -16.37
C TYR A 292 3.92 14.54 -15.84
N ASN A 293 4.97 13.72 -15.82
CA ASN A 293 4.99 12.42 -15.17
C ASN A 293 5.91 12.46 -13.94
N LEU A 294 5.43 11.96 -12.79
CA LEU A 294 6.25 11.77 -11.59
C LEU A 294 6.61 10.31 -11.43
N VAL A 295 7.89 10.02 -11.24
CA VAL A 295 8.39 8.68 -10.90
C VAL A 295 9.03 8.71 -9.52
N VAL A 296 8.53 7.87 -8.61
CA VAL A 296 9.09 7.68 -7.27
C VAL A 296 10.14 6.59 -7.32
N ASN A 297 11.39 6.98 -7.12
CA ASN A 297 12.55 6.09 -7.08
C ASN A 297 12.92 5.79 -5.61
N THR A 298 12.24 4.79 -5.03
CA THR A 298 12.29 4.49 -3.59
C THR A 298 13.65 4.06 -3.07
N ARG A 299 14.54 3.51 -3.91
CA ARG A 299 15.93 3.22 -3.49
C ARG A 299 16.88 4.41 -3.60
N ASN A 300 16.48 5.45 -4.33
CA ASN A 300 17.25 6.68 -4.50
C ASN A 300 16.68 7.83 -3.66
N ASN A 301 15.63 7.58 -2.85
CA ASN A 301 14.93 8.58 -2.03
C ASN A 301 14.55 9.84 -2.82
N ARG A 302 14.11 9.66 -4.07
CA ARG A 302 13.83 10.77 -4.99
C ARG A 302 12.51 10.61 -5.73
N ILE A 303 11.97 11.74 -6.14
CA ILE A 303 10.84 11.85 -7.07
C ILE A 303 11.35 12.61 -8.29
N ASP A 304 11.27 11.98 -9.44
CA ASP A 304 11.69 12.57 -10.71
C ASP A 304 10.48 13.08 -11.49
N VAL A 305 10.60 14.29 -12.00
CA VAL A 305 9.59 14.94 -12.84
C VAL A 305 10.06 14.86 -14.28
N PHE A 306 9.23 14.27 -15.13
CA PHE A 306 9.44 14.17 -16.56
C PHE A 306 8.32 14.90 -17.30
N ASP A 307 8.59 15.39 -18.50
CA ASP A 307 7.53 15.84 -19.41
C ASP A 307 6.84 14.66 -20.13
N GLU A 308 5.96 14.97 -21.07
CA GLU A 308 5.27 14.00 -21.93
C GLU A 308 6.20 13.14 -22.80
N ASN A 309 7.43 13.58 -23.04
CA ASN A 309 8.43 12.84 -23.83
C ASN A 309 9.41 12.04 -22.96
N TRP A 310 9.17 11.99 -21.65
CA TRP A 310 10.05 11.40 -20.65
C TRP A 310 11.41 12.10 -20.52
N ASP A 311 11.50 13.39 -20.86
CA ASP A 311 12.68 14.21 -20.60
C ASP A 311 12.64 14.77 -19.17
N VAL A 312 13.75 14.67 -18.44
CA VAL A 312 13.84 15.11 -17.04
C VAL A 312 13.70 16.63 -16.95
N GLN A 313 12.73 17.07 -16.14
CA GLN A 313 12.44 18.48 -15.89
C GLN A 313 13.00 18.92 -14.54
N SER A 314 12.85 18.07 -13.52
CA SER A 314 13.39 18.31 -12.18
C SER A 314 13.41 17.03 -11.35
N THR A 315 14.10 17.09 -10.21
CA THR A 315 14.18 15.99 -9.23
C THR A 315 14.02 16.57 -7.83
N PHE A 316 13.25 15.88 -6.99
CA PHE A 316 13.09 16.17 -5.57
C PHE A 316 13.70 15.06 -4.73
N GLY A 317 14.41 15.42 -3.66
CA GLY A 317 15.11 14.47 -2.80
C GLY A 317 16.53 14.15 -3.30
N PHE A 318 17.29 13.46 -2.45
CA PHE A 318 18.67 13.07 -2.75
C PHE A 318 18.92 11.65 -2.23
N PRO A 319 19.77 10.85 -2.90
CA PRO A 319 20.23 9.59 -2.35
C PRO A 319 20.83 9.81 -0.96
N ALA A 320 20.43 8.98 0.00
CA ALA A 320 20.96 9.01 1.37
C ALA A 320 22.31 8.28 1.46
#